data_AF-A0A511T3U8-F1
#
_entry.id   AF-A0A511T3U8-F1
#
_cell.length_a   1.000
_cell.length_b   1.000
_cell.length_c   1.000
_cell.angle_alpha   90.00
_cell.angle_beta   90.00
_cell.angle_gamma   90.00
#
_symmetry.space_group_name_H-M   'P 1'
#
loop_
_entity.id
_entity.type
_entity.pdbx_description
1 polymer ?
#
loop_
_entity_poly.entity_id
_entity_poly.type
_entity_poly.pdbx_seq_one_letter_code
_entity_poly.pdbx_strand_id
1 'polypeptide(L)'
;MSSGKSWLGLLGLSLLLACERAPAPSRPAPEVPEVPEVPAPETRPILRVAYDDEQPAEGILVLLDGVEQGKTDSAGKLALALPSGPFQLELRHAREDGEFAQVTQAFEGPPSEEAVIHLARPVRLLAPLEVTTSSVHLAWQRSHARGFRRYRLYALQHFPTVSATNGLLIHEGDDVARADFNLAGVILAGSPLVAAATDLYFRLYVDRDDGSVTTSNILHVKTPEWHNEALFTRHYTLVPESGFAGRQPIHGVAYDGEALWLVYREELGGFYDDDRLTLTRLDPQTLAVLQAWTFMDHRVPRGLTWDGTSLWLYLEAHERKLVRIDPATGAPTREFLLAETVEALAWTGTHLVSSANKQRGWGYIERLDPSTGGSVSVLPSPFIQRSAHRAGGIAYRTGETWLSDWYVDDLVIVDDEGTHIGVVRDDHHFHHMAFMGDRLVGVTRESQVHLLRIEP
;
A
#
# COMPACT_ATOMS: atom_id res chain seq x y z
N MET A 1 27.30 -58.85 -31.05
CA MET A 1 27.21 -57.42 -30.68
C MET A 1 28.33 -57.11 -29.72
N SER A 2 29.47 -56.61 -30.21
CA SER A 2 30.56 -56.04 -29.42
C SER A 2 31.78 -55.83 -30.31
N SER A 3 32.35 -54.61 -30.21
CA SER A 3 33.79 -54.28 -30.18
C SER A 3 34.77 -54.66 -31.29
N GLY A 4 35.65 -53.70 -31.58
CA GLY A 4 37.10 -53.93 -31.73
C GLY A 4 37.60 -53.71 -33.16
N LYS A 5 38.34 -52.62 -33.45
CA LYS A 5 39.77 -52.36 -33.15
C LYS A 5 40.71 -52.83 -34.27
N SER A 6 41.48 -51.86 -34.78
CA SER A 6 42.90 -51.96 -35.20
C SER A 6 43.15 -52.59 -36.60
N TRP A 7 44.17 -52.28 -37.39
CA TRP A 7 45.59 -52.01 -37.07
C TRP A 7 46.40 -51.55 -38.31
N LEU A 8 47.65 -51.11 -38.06
CA LEU A 8 48.87 -51.11 -38.92
C LEU A 8 48.91 -50.21 -40.18
N GLY A 9 49.93 -49.38 -40.45
CA GLY A 9 51.32 -49.35 -40.00
C GLY A 9 52.23 -50.05 -41.01
N LEU A 10 53.09 -49.32 -41.74
CA LEU A 10 54.27 -49.87 -42.43
C LEU A 10 55.31 -48.78 -42.77
N LEU A 11 56.55 -49.08 -42.40
CA LEU A 11 57.80 -48.34 -42.56
C LEU A 11 58.67 -49.01 -43.63
N GLY A 12 59.55 -48.24 -44.27
CA GLY A 12 60.78 -48.75 -44.93
C GLY A 12 61.21 -47.88 -46.12
N LEU A 13 62.48 -47.76 -46.51
CA LEU A 13 63.78 -47.96 -45.87
C LEU A 13 64.80 -47.24 -46.81
N SER A 14 65.80 -46.61 -46.20
CA SER A 14 67.06 -46.01 -46.68
C SER A 14 67.68 -46.41 -48.03
N LEU A 15 68.35 -45.44 -48.69
CA LEU A 15 69.63 -45.68 -49.38
C LEU A 15 70.55 -44.44 -49.40
N LEU A 16 71.82 -44.68 -49.06
CA LEU A 16 72.94 -43.73 -48.94
C LEU A 16 73.61 -43.41 -50.29
N LEU A 17 74.21 -42.23 -50.43
CA LEU A 17 75.55 -42.05 -51.03
C LEU A 17 76.13 -40.65 -50.70
N ALA A 18 77.41 -40.62 -50.36
CA ALA A 18 78.18 -39.46 -49.94
C ALA A 18 79.33 -39.13 -50.92
N CYS A 19 79.79 -37.88 -50.84
CA CYS A 19 81.09 -37.32 -51.28
C CYS A 19 81.34 -37.02 -52.77
N GLU A 20 81.49 -35.74 -53.15
CA GLU A 20 82.79 -35.06 -53.39
C GLU A 20 82.64 -33.59 -53.90
N ARG A 21 83.73 -32.83 -53.83
CA ARG A 21 83.85 -31.35 -53.90
C ARG A 21 83.78 -30.71 -55.31
N ALA A 22 83.09 -29.56 -55.35
CA ALA A 22 83.27 -28.26 -56.05
C ALA A 22 84.05 -28.12 -57.39
N PRO A 23 83.61 -27.18 -58.25
CA PRO A 23 84.27 -25.85 -58.25
C PRO A 23 83.29 -24.65 -58.26
N ALA A 24 83.82 -23.51 -57.82
CA ALA A 24 83.11 -22.26 -57.51
C ALA A 24 82.60 -21.47 -58.72
N PRO A 25 81.58 -20.61 -58.51
CA PRO A 25 81.57 -19.31 -59.16
C PRO A 25 81.20 -18.13 -58.23
N SER A 26 81.88 -17.01 -58.50
CA SER A 26 81.51 -15.59 -58.32
C SER A 26 80.85 -15.12 -57.02
N ARG A 27 81.61 -14.27 -56.32
CA ARG A 27 81.22 -13.43 -55.18
C ARG A 27 80.05 -12.48 -55.54
N PRO A 28 78.90 -12.51 -54.83
CA PRO A 28 77.93 -11.41 -54.84
C PRO A 28 78.35 -10.31 -53.85
N ALA A 29 77.96 -9.07 -54.14
CA ALA A 29 78.15 -7.91 -53.27
C ALA A 29 77.38 -8.08 -51.93
N PRO A 30 77.80 -7.44 -50.83
CA PRO A 30 77.11 -7.57 -49.55
C PRO A 30 75.74 -6.90 -49.61
N GLU A 31 74.69 -7.67 -49.28
CA GLU A 31 73.35 -7.17 -48.98
C GLU A 31 73.40 -6.23 -47.77
N VAL A 32 72.81 -5.06 -47.92
CA VAL A 32 72.49 -4.15 -46.81
C VAL A 32 71.34 -4.79 -46.03
N PRO A 33 71.44 -5.01 -44.71
CA PRO A 33 70.33 -5.59 -43.96
C PRO A 33 69.15 -4.61 -43.95
N GLU A 34 68.01 -5.09 -44.43
CA GLU A 34 66.72 -4.44 -44.33
C GLU A 34 66.39 -4.27 -42.84
N VAL A 35 66.32 -3.02 -42.38
CA VAL A 35 65.89 -2.69 -41.02
C VAL A 35 64.41 -3.06 -40.91
N PRO A 36 63.98 -3.92 -39.98
CA PRO A 36 62.57 -4.21 -39.80
C PRO A 36 61.83 -2.92 -39.44
N GLU A 37 60.80 -2.55 -40.21
CA GLU A 37 59.84 -1.55 -39.79
C GLU A 37 59.28 -1.98 -38.43
N VAL A 38 59.58 -1.20 -37.38
CA VAL A 38 58.94 -1.32 -36.08
C VAL A 38 57.45 -1.02 -36.32
N PRO A 39 56.53 -1.97 -36.10
CA PRO A 39 55.11 -1.68 -36.24
C PRO A 39 54.78 -0.52 -35.30
N ALA A 40 54.16 0.53 -35.83
CA ALA A 40 53.64 1.62 -35.03
C ALA A 40 52.78 1.01 -33.90
N PRO A 41 52.91 1.48 -32.64
CA PRO A 41 52.12 0.95 -31.55
C PRO A 41 50.64 1.00 -31.97
N GLU A 42 49.96 -0.14 -31.95
CA GLU A 42 48.51 -0.20 -32.14
C GLU A 42 47.87 0.68 -31.07
N THR A 43 47.62 1.95 -31.40
CA THR A 43 46.91 2.89 -30.54
C THR A 43 45.48 2.39 -30.46
N ARG A 44 45.20 1.55 -29.45
CA ARG A 44 43.84 1.13 -29.13
C ARG A 44 43.09 2.39 -28.72
N PRO A 45 42.04 2.80 -29.45
CA PRO A 45 41.24 3.96 -29.06
C PRO A 45 40.72 3.76 -27.65
N ILE A 46 40.83 4.81 -26.83
CA ILE A 46 40.37 4.78 -25.45
C ILE A 46 38.91 5.21 -25.43
N LEU A 47 38.04 4.39 -24.87
CA LEU A 47 36.71 4.84 -24.48
C LEU A 47 36.83 5.53 -23.13
N ARG A 48 36.41 6.79 -23.05
CA ARG A 48 36.26 7.53 -21.80
C ARG A 48 34.78 7.76 -21.54
N VAL A 49 34.32 7.23 -20.42
CA VAL A 49 32.96 7.39 -19.92
C VAL A 49 33.01 8.36 -18.75
N ALA A 50 32.32 9.48 -18.88
CA ALA A 50 32.21 10.49 -17.85
C ALA A 50 30.73 10.77 -17.58
N TYR A 51 30.41 11.32 -16.43
CA TYR A 51 29.10 11.90 -16.21
C TYR A 51 29.00 13.29 -16.87
N ASP A 52 27.79 13.83 -16.97
CA ASP A 52 27.54 15.17 -17.52
C ASP A 52 28.24 16.32 -16.74
N ASP A 53 28.61 16.07 -15.49
CA ASP A 53 29.42 16.95 -14.63
C ASP A 53 30.94 16.78 -14.84
N GLU A 54 31.32 16.03 -15.89
CA GLU A 54 32.70 15.72 -16.30
C GLU A 54 33.50 14.82 -15.35
N GLN A 55 32.87 14.35 -14.27
CA GLN A 55 33.48 13.36 -13.37
C GLN A 55 33.58 12.00 -14.07
N PRO A 56 34.65 11.23 -13.84
CA PRO A 56 34.80 9.89 -14.40
C PRO A 56 33.70 8.94 -13.92
N ALA A 57 33.19 8.09 -14.82
CA ALA A 57 32.22 7.05 -14.49
C ALA A 57 32.93 5.70 -14.36
N GLU A 58 33.25 5.31 -13.12
CA GLU A 58 33.93 4.06 -12.79
C GLU A 58 32.97 2.85 -12.82
N GLY A 59 33.48 1.68 -13.20
CA GLY A 59 32.76 0.40 -13.07
C GLY A 59 31.64 0.18 -14.09
N ILE A 60 31.56 1.00 -15.13
CA ILE A 60 30.58 0.89 -16.21
C ILE A 60 30.95 -0.28 -17.10
N LEU A 61 30.07 -1.28 -17.18
CA LEU A 61 30.21 -2.41 -18.08
C LEU A 61 30.00 -1.95 -19.53
N VAL A 62 30.93 -2.28 -20.40
CA VAL A 62 30.88 -1.90 -21.82
C VAL A 62 30.75 -3.16 -22.66
N LEU A 63 29.73 -3.17 -23.52
CA LEU A 63 29.53 -4.19 -24.54
C LEU A 63 29.71 -3.54 -25.91
N LEU A 64 30.43 -4.22 -26.80
CA LEU A 64 30.60 -3.85 -28.20
C LEU A 64 29.79 -4.84 -29.03
N ASP A 65 28.78 -4.35 -29.76
CA ASP A 65 27.86 -5.17 -30.56
C ASP A 65 27.26 -6.36 -29.77
N GLY A 66 26.93 -6.12 -28.50
CA GLY A 66 26.37 -7.11 -27.57
C GLY A 66 27.41 -8.03 -26.89
N VAL A 67 28.70 -7.86 -27.15
CA VAL A 67 29.79 -8.64 -26.55
C VAL A 67 30.49 -7.85 -25.46
N GLU A 68 30.52 -8.36 -24.23
CA GLU A 68 31.20 -7.76 -23.08
C GLU A 68 32.70 -7.55 -23.34
N GLN A 69 33.16 -6.31 -23.16
CA GLN A 69 34.57 -5.90 -23.31
C GLN A 69 35.26 -5.64 -21.97
N GLY A 70 34.50 -5.36 -20.91
CA GLY A 70 35.01 -5.10 -19.58
C GLY A 70 34.33 -3.92 -18.89
N LYS A 71 34.92 -3.43 -17.79
CA LYS A 71 34.41 -2.30 -17.02
C LYS A 71 35.38 -1.12 -17.06
N THR A 72 34.86 0.10 -17.03
CA THR A 72 35.68 1.32 -16.90
C THR A 72 36.43 1.36 -15.58
N ASP A 73 37.66 1.90 -15.60
CA ASP A 73 38.50 2.12 -14.43
C ASP A 73 38.07 3.36 -13.61
N SER A 74 38.81 3.67 -12.53
CA SER A 74 38.57 4.85 -11.68
C SER A 74 38.71 6.21 -12.39
N ALA A 75 39.34 6.25 -13.57
CA ALA A 75 39.39 7.41 -14.45
C ALA A 75 38.26 7.40 -15.50
N GLY A 76 37.34 6.43 -15.42
CA GLY A 76 36.24 6.25 -16.36
C GLY A 76 36.69 5.71 -17.71
N LYS A 77 37.88 5.12 -17.81
CA LYS A 77 38.47 4.71 -19.09
C LYS A 77 38.42 3.20 -19.29
N LEU A 78 38.29 2.80 -20.54
CA LEU A 78 38.45 1.41 -20.99
C LEU A 78 39.11 1.41 -22.37
N ALA A 79 40.24 0.71 -22.50
CA ALA A 79 40.88 0.51 -23.80
C ALA A 79 40.11 -0.54 -24.61
N LEU A 80 39.66 -0.17 -25.81
CA LEU A 80 38.87 -1.05 -26.67
C LEU A 80 39.55 -1.26 -28.02
N ALA A 81 39.34 -2.45 -28.60
CA ALA A 81 39.62 -2.69 -30.01
C ALA A 81 38.33 -2.40 -30.79
N LEU A 82 38.22 -1.21 -31.38
CA LEU A 82 37.02 -0.78 -32.10
C LEU A 82 37.07 -1.23 -33.58
N PRO A 83 35.95 -1.69 -34.16
CA PRO A 83 35.86 -2.02 -35.58
C PRO A 83 36.13 -0.80 -36.45
N SER A 84 36.66 -1.00 -37.66
CA SER A 84 36.87 0.06 -38.65
C SER A 84 35.59 0.53 -39.36
N GLY A 85 34.52 -0.25 -39.28
CA GLY A 85 33.18 0.08 -39.79
C GLY A 85 32.19 0.45 -38.67
N PRO A 86 30.89 0.52 -38.97
CA PRO A 86 29.90 0.91 -37.97
C PRO A 86 29.80 -0.13 -36.84
N PHE A 87 29.64 0.35 -35.61
CA PHE A 87 29.49 -0.47 -34.41
C PHE A 87 28.57 0.19 -33.39
N GLN A 88 28.07 -0.60 -32.44
CA GLN A 88 27.31 -0.11 -31.29
C GLN A 88 28.05 -0.40 -29.99
N LEU A 89 28.14 0.64 -29.16
CA LEU A 89 28.54 0.51 -27.76
C LEU A 89 27.30 0.52 -26.88
N GLU A 90 27.20 -0.46 -26.01
CA GLU A 90 26.19 -0.55 -24.97
C GLU A 90 26.88 -0.45 -23.60
N LEU A 91 26.53 0.58 -22.83
CA LEU A 91 27.06 0.84 -21.51
C LEU A 91 26.03 0.46 -20.46
N ARG A 92 26.37 -0.46 -19.56
CA ARG A 92 25.53 -0.91 -18.44
C ARG A 92 26.15 -0.51 -17.12
N HIS A 93 25.38 0.21 -16.30
CA HIS A 93 25.78 0.54 -14.93
C HIS A 93 24.95 -0.25 -13.93
N ALA A 94 25.60 -1.13 -13.17
CA ALA A 94 24.96 -1.92 -12.12
C ALA A 94 24.42 -1.02 -11.01
N ARG A 95 23.15 -1.19 -10.64
CA ARG A 95 22.52 -0.46 -9.54
C ARG A 95 22.37 -1.37 -8.32
N GLU A 96 22.20 -0.74 -7.16
CA GLU A 96 21.96 -1.42 -5.88
C GLU A 96 20.72 -2.33 -5.89
N ASP A 97 19.76 -2.09 -6.79
CA ASP A 97 18.50 -2.86 -6.93
C ASP A 97 18.61 -4.04 -7.92
N GLY A 98 19.79 -4.32 -8.48
CA GLY A 98 20.01 -5.42 -9.41
C GLY A 98 19.59 -5.14 -10.86
N GLU A 99 19.02 -3.97 -11.15
CA GLU A 99 18.82 -3.48 -12.52
C GLU A 99 20.02 -2.67 -13.01
N PHE A 100 20.09 -2.43 -14.32
CA PHE A 100 21.19 -1.71 -14.94
C PHE A 100 20.66 -0.48 -15.70
N ALA A 101 21.30 0.67 -15.55
CA ALA A 101 21.09 1.76 -16.50
C ALA A 101 21.81 1.37 -17.81
N GLN A 102 21.10 1.38 -18.94
CA GLN A 102 21.66 1.04 -20.24
C GLN A 102 21.68 2.27 -21.15
N VAL A 103 22.82 2.55 -21.77
CA VAL A 103 22.96 3.55 -22.83
C VAL A 103 23.55 2.87 -24.05
N THR A 104 22.89 2.99 -25.21
CA THR A 104 23.42 2.48 -26.48
C THR A 104 23.79 3.66 -27.38
N GLN A 105 25.03 3.66 -27.87
CA GLN A 105 25.56 4.68 -28.77
C GLN A 105 26.08 4.01 -30.04
N ALA A 106 25.56 4.43 -31.20
CA ALA A 106 26.06 3.99 -32.49
C ALA A 106 27.19 4.90 -32.98
N PHE A 107 28.18 4.30 -33.63
CA PHE A 107 29.30 4.97 -34.27
C PHE A 107 29.44 4.45 -35.70
N GLU A 108 29.77 5.34 -36.64
CA GLU A 108 30.03 4.98 -38.05
C GLU A 108 31.44 4.41 -38.27
N GLY A 109 32.34 4.62 -37.31
CA GLY A 109 33.72 4.17 -37.34
C GLY A 109 34.48 4.63 -36.08
N PRO A 110 35.71 4.15 -35.86
CA PRO A 110 36.45 4.40 -34.64
C PRO A 110 36.93 5.86 -34.59
N PRO A 111 36.89 6.53 -33.42
CA PRO A 111 37.46 7.86 -33.26
C PRO A 111 38.99 7.83 -33.46
N SER A 112 39.57 8.97 -33.83
CA SER A 112 41.01 9.08 -34.10
C SER A 112 41.90 8.86 -32.87
N GLU A 113 41.41 9.15 -31.66
CA GLU A 113 42.19 8.96 -30.41
C GLU A 113 41.32 8.51 -29.22
N GLU A 114 40.24 9.24 -28.91
CA GLU A 114 39.39 8.98 -27.74
C GLU A 114 37.90 9.10 -28.12
N ALA A 115 37.08 8.11 -27.72
CA ALA A 115 35.62 8.25 -27.73
C ALA A 115 35.19 8.71 -26.34
N VAL A 116 34.52 9.86 -26.24
CA VAL A 116 33.95 10.33 -24.97
C VAL A 116 32.44 10.11 -24.98
N ILE A 117 31.94 9.37 -23.99
CA ILE A 117 30.51 9.17 -23.76
C ILE A 117 30.14 9.82 -22.44
N HIS A 118 29.18 10.75 -22.48
CA HIS A 118 28.62 11.38 -21.29
C HIS A 118 27.36 10.65 -20.82
N LEU A 119 27.37 10.22 -19.57
CA LEU A 119 26.23 9.59 -18.91
C LEU A 119 25.51 10.62 -18.02
N ALA A 120 24.19 10.58 -17.99
CA ALA A 120 23.45 11.25 -16.92
C ALA A 120 23.65 10.52 -15.60
N ARG A 121 23.79 11.29 -14.50
CA ARG A 121 23.69 10.69 -13.16
C ARG A 121 22.27 10.19 -12.93
N PRO A 122 22.09 8.95 -12.45
CA PRO A 122 20.78 8.50 -11.97
C PRO A 122 20.26 9.45 -10.89
N VAL A 123 19.01 9.88 -11.05
CA VAL A 123 18.30 10.61 -10.00
C VAL A 123 17.91 9.63 -8.89
N ARG A 124 17.97 10.03 -7.62
CA ARG A 124 17.50 9.22 -6.50
C ARG A 124 16.14 9.71 -6.00
N LEU A 125 15.19 8.79 -5.86
CA LEU A 125 13.99 9.02 -5.05
C LEU A 125 14.39 9.06 -3.57
N LEU A 126 14.00 10.12 -2.87
CA LEU A 126 14.30 10.33 -1.47
C LEU A 126 13.22 9.69 -0.58
N ALA A 127 13.45 9.70 0.73
CA ALA A 127 12.37 9.39 1.66
C ALA A 127 11.19 10.36 1.42
N PRO A 128 9.94 9.89 1.48
CA PRO A 128 8.77 10.75 1.30
C PRO A 128 8.75 11.85 2.37
N LEU A 129 8.31 13.04 1.97
CA LEU A 129 8.17 14.19 2.86
C LEU A 129 7.00 14.02 3.84
N GLU A 130 5.96 13.33 3.39
CA GLU A 130 4.76 13.00 4.16
C GLU A 130 4.13 11.71 3.64
N VAL A 131 3.62 10.88 4.55
CA VAL A 131 2.85 9.67 4.22
C VAL A 131 1.61 9.63 5.09
N THR A 132 0.44 9.56 4.45
CA THR A 132 -0.86 9.42 5.11
C THR A 132 -1.56 8.15 4.63
N THR A 133 -2.76 7.87 5.13
CA THR A 133 -3.58 6.75 4.61
C THR A 133 -4.13 7.00 3.21
N SER A 134 -3.99 8.21 2.65
CA SER A 134 -4.61 8.60 1.38
C SER A 134 -3.71 9.44 0.46
N SER A 135 -2.51 9.78 0.92
CA SER A 135 -1.52 10.54 0.17
C SER A 135 -0.08 10.14 0.46
N VAL A 136 0.78 10.35 -0.52
CA VAL A 136 2.24 10.24 -0.38
C VAL A 136 2.89 11.44 -1.04
N HIS A 137 3.63 12.25 -0.28
CA HIS A 137 4.42 13.35 -0.82
C HIS A 137 5.82 12.88 -1.15
N LEU A 138 6.07 12.64 -2.43
CA LEU A 138 7.33 12.15 -2.96
C LEU A 138 8.28 13.31 -3.24
N ALA A 139 9.57 13.06 -3.04
CA ALA A 139 10.65 13.96 -3.42
C ALA A 139 11.80 13.18 -4.06
N TRP A 140 12.55 13.83 -4.94
CA TRP A 140 13.73 13.27 -5.57
C TRP A 140 14.85 14.29 -5.70
N GLN A 141 16.06 13.80 -5.97
CA GLN A 141 17.16 14.67 -6.32
C GLN A 141 16.90 15.34 -7.67
N ARG A 142 17.17 16.64 -7.77
CA ARG A 142 17.12 17.35 -9.05
C ARG A 142 18.06 16.69 -10.06
N SER A 143 17.59 16.48 -11.28
CA SER A 143 18.40 16.03 -12.40
C SER A 143 19.40 17.12 -12.81
N HIS A 144 20.63 16.69 -13.07
CA HIS A 144 21.69 17.49 -13.67
C HIS A 144 22.05 17.01 -15.08
N ALA A 145 21.18 16.18 -15.67
CA ALA A 145 21.37 15.68 -17.02
C ALA A 145 21.42 16.82 -18.03
N ARG A 146 22.47 16.85 -18.88
CA ARG A 146 22.49 17.70 -20.07
C ARG A 146 21.35 17.26 -20.99
N GLY A 147 20.58 18.20 -21.55
CA GLY A 147 19.41 17.87 -22.39
C GLY A 147 18.29 17.17 -21.62
N PHE A 148 18.09 17.50 -20.33
CA PHE A 148 16.91 17.08 -19.59
C PHE A 148 15.64 17.49 -20.34
N ARG A 149 14.73 16.53 -20.53
CA ARG A 149 13.46 16.75 -21.20
C ARG A 149 12.27 16.72 -20.25
N ARG A 150 12.15 15.67 -19.43
CA ARG A 150 11.06 15.51 -18.46
C ARG A 150 11.33 14.40 -17.45
N TYR A 151 10.62 14.50 -16.33
CA TYR A 151 10.39 13.42 -15.38
C TYR A 151 9.14 12.63 -15.75
N ARG A 152 9.18 11.31 -15.53
CA ARG A 152 8.01 10.41 -15.51
C ARG A 152 8.07 9.54 -14.27
N LEU A 153 7.08 9.62 -13.41
CA LEU A 153 7.02 8.87 -12.15
C LEU A 153 5.96 7.79 -12.25
N TYR A 154 6.36 6.56 -11.94
CA TYR A 154 5.50 5.39 -11.97
C TYR A 154 5.28 4.85 -10.57
N ALA A 155 4.08 4.33 -10.31
CA ALA A 155 3.70 3.68 -9.06
C ALA A 155 3.11 2.29 -9.30
N LEU A 156 3.35 1.37 -8.38
CA LEU A 156 2.77 0.03 -8.36
C LEU A 156 2.45 -0.39 -6.93
N GLN A 157 1.28 -0.96 -6.70
CA GLN A 157 0.90 -1.52 -5.41
C GLN A 157 1.45 -2.95 -5.25
N HIS A 158 1.84 -3.32 -4.03
CA HIS A 158 2.16 -4.69 -3.57
C HIS A 158 3.36 -5.40 -4.23
N PHE A 159 3.86 -4.93 -5.38
CA PHE A 159 4.93 -5.58 -6.13
C PHE A 159 6.16 -4.68 -6.25
N PRO A 160 7.35 -5.17 -5.85
CA PRO A 160 8.57 -4.36 -5.81
C PRO A 160 9.19 -4.07 -7.19
N THR A 161 8.64 -4.62 -8.28
CA THR A 161 9.24 -4.57 -9.63
C THR A 161 8.62 -3.49 -10.52
N VAL A 162 8.34 -2.31 -9.95
CA VAL A 162 7.73 -1.19 -10.68
C VAL A 162 8.61 -0.73 -11.85
N SER A 163 7.99 -0.55 -13.02
CA SER A 163 8.62 -0.12 -14.26
C SER A 163 7.62 0.67 -15.12
N ALA A 164 8.10 1.21 -16.25
CA ALA A 164 7.24 1.88 -17.22
C ALA A 164 6.21 0.95 -17.91
N THR A 165 6.37 -0.37 -17.82
CA THR A 165 5.50 -1.36 -18.48
C THR A 165 4.37 -1.87 -17.58
N ASN A 166 4.64 -2.02 -16.28
CA ASN A 166 3.68 -2.54 -15.30
C ASN A 166 3.20 -1.50 -14.28
N GLY A 167 3.91 -0.37 -14.14
CA GLY A 167 3.54 0.71 -13.25
C GLY A 167 2.53 1.66 -13.89
N LEU A 168 1.73 2.30 -13.04
CA LEU A 168 0.86 3.41 -13.42
C LEU A 168 1.68 4.69 -13.49
N LEU A 169 1.63 5.42 -14.61
CA LEU A 169 2.20 6.77 -14.70
C LEU A 169 1.37 7.73 -13.82
N ILE A 170 1.96 8.24 -12.74
CA ILE A 170 1.28 9.11 -11.77
C ILE A 170 1.69 10.58 -11.88
N HIS A 171 2.85 10.86 -12.47
CA HIS A 171 3.32 12.23 -12.70
C HIS A 171 4.20 12.30 -13.94
N GLU A 172 4.02 13.37 -14.72
CA GLU A 172 4.91 13.78 -15.79
C GLU A 172 5.14 15.29 -15.69
N GLY A 173 6.38 15.75 -15.86
CA GLY A 173 6.73 17.17 -15.77
C GLY A 173 8.06 17.51 -16.43
N ASP A 174 8.12 18.65 -17.11
CA ASP A 174 9.27 19.15 -17.89
C ASP A 174 10.05 20.26 -17.17
N ASP A 175 9.63 20.65 -15.97
CA ASP A 175 10.38 21.56 -15.11
C ASP A 175 11.41 20.79 -14.28
N VAL A 176 12.68 20.88 -14.66
CA VAL A 176 13.80 20.24 -13.95
C VAL A 176 13.91 20.68 -12.49
N ALA A 177 13.46 21.89 -12.14
CA ALA A 177 13.51 22.42 -10.78
C ALA A 177 12.42 21.85 -9.88
N ARG A 178 11.32 21.35 -10.45
CA ARG A 178 10.24 20.70 -9.71
C ARG A 178 10.61 19.24 -9.43
N ALA A 179 11.11 18.99 -8.22
CA ALA A 179 11.63 17.70 -7.80
C ALA A 179 10.80 17.02 -6.70
N ASP A 180 9.50 17.30 -6.67
CA ASP A 180 8.54 16.73 -5.73
C ASP A 180 7.15 16.55 -6.37
N PHE A 181 6.36 15.65 -5.80
CA PHE A 181 4.98 15.38 -6.22
C PHE A 181 4.15 14.83 -5.08
N ASN A 182 3.00 15.46 -4.79
CA ASN A 182 2.02 14.93 -3.84
C ASN A 182 1.01 14.03 -4.57
N LEU A 183 1.11 12.72 -4.35
CA LEU A 183 0.19 11.73 -4.87
C LEU A 183 -1.03 11.62 -3.96
N ALA A 184 -2.22 11.97 -4.45
CA ALA A 184 -3.49 11.80 -3.74
C ALA A 184 -4.66 11.64 -4.74
N GLY A 185 -5.73 10.96 -4.34
CA GLY A 185 -6.99 10.91 -5.09
C GLY A 185 -6.97 10.15 -6.42
N VAL A 186 -5.88 9.43 -6.73
CA VAL A 186 -5.79 8.58 -7.93
C VAL A 186 -6.57 7.28 -7.69
N ILE A 187 -7.44 6.91 -8.63
CA ILE A 187 -8.23 5.67 -8.61
C ILE A 187 -7.65 4.67 -9.61
N LEU A 188 -7.36 3.45 -9.16
CA LEU A 188 -6.91 2.32 -9.95
C LEU A 188 -7.91 1.16 -9.78
N ALA A 189 -8.47 0.68 -10.90
CA ALA A 189 -9.44 -0.43 -10.91
C ALA A 189 -10.63 -0.25 -9.94
N GLY A 190 -11.10 1.00 -9.77
CA GLY A 190 -12.23 1.32 -8.89
C GLY A 190 -11.86 1.53 -7.41
N SER A 191 -10.60 1.39 -7.02
CA SER A 191 -10.11 1.64 -5.66
C SER A 191 -9.04 2.73 -5.63
N PRO A 192 -8.86 3.46 -4.52
CA PRO A 192 -7.75 4.40 -4.37
C PRO A 192 -6.39 3.72 -4.54
N LEU A 193 -5.49 4.36 -5.29
CA LEU A 193 -4.11 3.91 -5.41
C LEU A 193 -3.37 4.05 -4.06
N VAL A 194 -3.63 5.13 -3.34
CA VAL A 194 -3.12 5.32 -1.98
C VAL A 194 -4.27 5.05 -1.02
N ALA A 195 -4.13 3.98 -0.24
CA ALA A 195 -5.07 3.58 0.81
C ALA A 195 -4.27 3.23 2.08
N ALA A 196 -4.95 3.04 3.22
CA ALA A 196 -4.32 2.62 4.46
C ALA A 196 -3.62 1.25 4.31
N ALA A 197 -2.56 1.02 5.11
CA ALA A 197 -1.84 -0.25 5.18
C ALA A 197 -1.40 -0.85 3.83
N THR A 198 -1.11 0.00 2.85
CA THR A 198 -0.81 -0.38 1.47
C THR A 198 0.68 -0.23 1.19
N ASP A 199 1.29 -1.26 0.60
CA ASP A 199 2.64 -1.21 0.07
C ASP A 199 2.65 -0.58 -1.33
N LEU A 200 3.39 0.51 -1.48
CA LEU A 200 3.56 1.27 -2.71
C LEU A 200 5.02 1.28 -3.13
N TYR A 201 5.24 1.06 -4.43
CA TYR A 201 6.57 1.09 -5.03
C TYR A 201 6.61 2.14 -6.12
N PHE A 202 7.63 3.01 -6.07
CA PHE A 202 7.79 4.13 -6.98
C PHE A 202 9.08 4.04 -7.76
N ARG A 203 9.03 4.47 -9.03
CA ARG A 203 10.23 4.62 -9.85
C ARG A 203 10.10 5.83 -10.77
N LEU A 204 11.12 6.68 -10.71
CA LEU A 204 11.25 7.86 -11.55
C LEU A 204 12.08 7.52 -12.78
N TYR A 205 11.67 8.06 -13.91
CA TYR A 205 12.37 8.06 -15.18
C TYR A 205 12.66 9.51 -15.57
N VAL A 206 13.85 9.75 -16.09
CA VAL A 206 14.33 11.04 -16.59
C VAL A 206 14.60 10.86 -18.07
N ASP A 207 13.74 11.44 -18.88
CA ASP A 207 13.90 11.46 -20.33
C ASP A 207 14.83 12.59 -20.74
N ARG A 208 15.59 12.37 -21.81
CA ARG A 208 16.47 13.36 -22.42
C ARG A 208 16.09 13.65 -23.87
N ASP A 209 16.58 14.77 -24.39
CA ASP A 209 16.34 15.21 -25.77
C ASP A 209 16.97 14.29 -26.81
N ASP A 210 18.06 13.62 -26.45
CA ASP A 210 18.75 12.60 -27.27
C ASP A 210 18.00 11.26 -27.33
N GLY A 211 16.85 11.15 -26.65
CA GLY A 211 16.03 9.94 -26.58
C GLY A 211 16.49 8.93 -25.53
N SER A 212 17.63 9.15 -24.86
CA SER A 212 18.06 8.30 -23.76
C SER A 212 17.22 8.54 -22.50
N VAL A 213 17.18 7.53 -21.64
CA VAL A 213 16.38 7.55 -20.40
C VAL A 213 17.24 7.04 -19.26
N THR A 214 17.22 7.76 -18.14
CA THR A 214 17.78 7.28 -16.88
C THR A 214 16.69 7.05 -15.86
N THR A 215 16.88 6.12 -14.93
CA THR A 215 15.89 5.80 -13.90
C THR A 215 16.41 6.12 -12.50
N SER A 216 15.53 6.11 -11.50
CA SER A 216 15.89 6.10 -10.09
C SER A 216 16.03 4.70 -9.51
N ASN A 217 16.42 4.64 -8.23
CA ASN A 217 16.11 3.51 -7.36
C ASN A 217 14.60 3.27 -7.30
N ILE A 218 14.20 2.07 -6.90
CA ILE A 218 12.83 1.79 -6.48
C ILE A 218 12.66 2.25 -5.03
N LEU A 219 11.68 3.10 -4.78
CA LEU A 219 11.30 3.53 -3.43
C LEU A 219 10.08 2.72 -2.98
N HIS A 220 10.23 1.99 -1.87
CA HIS A 220 9.11 1.36 -1.17
C HIS A 220 8.57 2.30 -0.09
N VAL A 221 7.26 2.49 -0.07
CA VAL A 221 6.53 3.23 0.97
C VAL A 221 5.38 2.35 1.44
N LYS A 222 5.31 2.09 2.74
CA LYS A 222 4.13 1.50 3.37
C LYS A 222 3.30 2.62 4.01
N THR A 223 2.06 2.78 3.59
CA THR A 223 1.14 3.72 4.24
C THR A 223 0.74 3.20 5.63
N PRO A 224 0.49 4.10 6.60
CA PRO A 224 0.07 3.69 7.93
C PRO A 224 -1.35 3.08 7.90
N GLU A 225 -1.72 2.37 8.96
CA GLU A 225 -3.11 1.93 9.18
C GLU A 225 -4.02 3.13 9.51
N TRP A 226 -3.49 4.06 10.31
CA TRP A 226 -4.17 5.29 10.73
C TRP A 226 -3.23 6.48 10.56
N HIS A 227 -3.68 7.56 9.94
CA HIS A 227 -2.80 8.72 9.72
C HIS A 227 -2.42 9.39 11.05
N ASN A 228 -3.28 9.28 12.06
CA ASN A 228 -3.12 9.91 13.36
C ASN A 228 -2.68 8.93 14.47
N GLU A 229 -2.15 7.76 14.12
CA GLU A 229 -1.75 6.72 15.09
C GLU A 229 -0.80 7.24 16.18
N ALA A 230 0.11 8.15 15.83
CA ALA A 230 1.04 8.78 16.76
C ALA A 230 0.37 9.64 17.84
N LEU A 231 -0.91 9.98 17.68
CA LEU A 231 -1.70 10.76 18.64
C LEU A 231 -2.56 9.88 19.56
N PHE A 232 -2.52 8.55 19.41
CA PHE A 232 -3.31 7.67 20.26
C PHE A 232 -2.82 7.75 21.71
N THR A 233 -3.80 7.92 22.61
CA THR A 233 -3.59 7.99 24.07
C THR A 233 -4.33 6.87 24.80
N ARG A 234 -5.01 5.99 24.06
CA ARG A 234 -5.74 4.83 24.57
C ARG A 234 -5.27 3.59 23.85
N HIS A 235 -4.85 2.62 24.64
CA HIS A 235 -4.47 1.30 24.21
C HIS A 235 -5.24 0.34 25.11
N TYR A 236 -5.95 -0.60 24.50
CA TYR A 236 -6.65 -1.63 25.23
C TYR A 236 -6.51 -2.95 24.49
N THR A 237 -6.66 -4.04 25.24
CA THR A 237 -6.85 -5.39 24.72
C THR A 237 -8.22 -5.89 25.15
N LEU A 238 -8.92 -6.58 24.27
CA LEU A 238 -10.16 -7.27 24.59
C LEU A 238 -9.86 -8.73 24.89
N VAL A 239 -10.22 -9.18 26.09
CA VAL A 239 -10.08 -10.57 26.51
C VAL A 239 -11.46 -11.23 26.46
N PRO A 240 -11.69 -12.21 25.58
CA PRO A 240 -12.93 -12.99 25.57
C PRO A 240 -13.15 -13.69 26.91
N GLU A 241 -14.30 -13.45 27.53
CA GLU A 241 -14.68 -14.12 28.78
C GLU A 241 -15.76 -15.17 28.55
N SER A 242 -16.80 -14.80 27.82
CA SER A 242 -17.92 -15.68 27.50
C SER A 242 -18.69 -15.15 26.29
N GLY A 243 -19.58 -15.98 25.77
CA GLY A 243 -20.47 -15.61 24.70
C GLY A 243 -21.58 -16.62 24.53
N PHE A 244 -22.62 -16.22 23.82
CA PHE A 244 -23.78 -17.07 23.54
C PHE A 244 -24.47 -16.65 22.25
N ALA A 245 -25.08 -17.62 21.58
CA ALA A 245 -25.93 -17.36 20.43
C ALA A 245 -27.27 -16.78 20.92
N GLY A 246 -27.71 -15.69 20.30
CA GLY A 246 -29.05 -15.14 20.48
C GLY A 246 -30.10 -16.18 20.12
N ARG A 247 -31.20 -16.23 20.90
CA ARG A 247 -32.33 -17.13 20.62
C ARG A 247 -33.11 -16.74 19.36
N GLN A 248 -33.01 -15.46 18.98
CA GLN A 248 -33.59 -14.81 17.82
C GLN A 248 -32.61 -13.72 17.35
N PRO A 249 -32.80 -13.15 16.14
CA PRO A 249 -32.04 -11.99 15.69
C PRO A 249 -32.07 -10.85 16.72
N ILE A 250 -30.90 -10.39 17.16
CA ILE A 250 -30.73 -9.28 18.11
C ILE A 250 -30.44 -8.00 17.32
N HIS A 251 -31.14 -6.93 17.68
CA HIS A 251 -31.13 -5.65 16.97
C HIS A 251 -30.74 -4.45 17.84
N GLY A 252 -30.31 -4.71 19.06
CA GLY A 252 -29.86 -3.68 19.99
C GLY A 252 -29.50 -4.28 21.35
N VAL A 253 -28.54 -3.65 22.01
CA VAL A 253 -28.06 -4.01 23.34
C VAL A 253 -27.88 -2.76 24.18
N ALA A 254 -28.28 -2.81 25.45
CA ALA A 254 -28.02 -1.76 26.42
C ALA A 254 -27.74 -2.36 27.79
N TYR A 255 -27.09 -1.59 28.67
CA TYR A 255 -26.89 -1.96 30.06
C TYR A 255 -27.36 -0.81 30.95
N ASP A 256 -28.24 -1.11 31.91
CA ASP A 256 -28.84 -0.07 32.76
C ASP A 256 -28.06 0.19 34.07
N GLY A 257 -26.95 -0.53 34.29
CA GLY A 257 -26.20 -0.54 35.55
C GLY A 257 -26.52 -1.73 36.46
N GLU A 258 -27.57 -2.49 36.16
CA GLU A 258 -28.03 -3.67 36.91
C GLU A 258 -28.26 -4.87 35.99
N ALA A 259 -28.91 -4.67 34.84
CA ALA A 259 -29.37 -5.68 33.91
C ALA A 259 -28.95 -5.38 32.48
N LEU A 260 -28.74 -6.46 31.72
CA LEU A 260 -28.51 -6.40 30.28
C LEU A 260 -29.85 -6.37 29.55
N TRP A 261 -29.98 -5.50 28.57
CA TRP A 261 -31.17 -5.36 27.75
C TRP A 261 -30.88 -5.76 26.32
N LEU A 262 -31.74 -6.60 25.75
CA LEU A 262 -31.68 -6.99 24.34
C LEU A 262 -33.04 -6.78 23.69
N VAL A 263 -33.03 -6.29 22.44
CA VAL A 263 -34.22 -6.28 21.58
C VAL A 263 -34.06 -7.34 20.51
N TYR A 264 -35.01 -8.26 20.47
CA TYR A 264 -35.11 -9.31 19.46
C TYR A 264 -36.13 -8.95 18.40
N ARG A 265 -35.90 -9.37 17.16
CA ARG A 265 -36.87 -9.31 16.05
C ARG A 265 -37.12 -10.71 15.51
N GLU A 266 -38.37 -11.11 15.44
CA GLU A 266 -38.84 -12.29 14.72
C GLU A 266 -39.62 -11.83 13.50
N GLU A 267 -39.08 -12.11 12.31
CA GLU A 267 -39.72 -11.76 11.05
C GLU A 267 -40.88 -12.71 10.78
N LEU A 268 -42.11 -12.17 10.72
CA LEU A 268 -43.34 -12.97 10.60
C LEU A 268 -44.01 -12.85 9.22
N GLY A 269 -43.60 -11.90 8.39
CA GLY A 269 -44.19 -11.60 7.08
C GLY A 269 -43.23 -10.89 6.11
N GLY A 270 -43.80 -10.21 5.11
CA GLY A 270 -43.05 -9.38 4.15
C GLY A 270 -42.72 -7.99 4.68
N PHE A 271 -42.04 -7.17 3.88
CA PHE A 271 -41.46 -5.86 4.26
C PHE A 271 -42.43 -4.85 4.93
N TYR A 272 -43.75 -5.01 4.77
CA TYR A 272 -44.77 -4.13 5.36
C TYR A 272 -45.63 -4.81 6.43
N ASP A 273 -45.40 -6.10 6.71
CA ASP A 273 -46.12 -6.82 7.75
C ASP A 273 -45.49 -6.50 9.11
N ASP A 274 -46.31 -6.50 10.16
CA ASP A 274 -45.79 -6.31 11.51
C ASP A 274 -44.92 -7.52 11.90
N ASP A 275 -43.71 -7.23 12.33
CA ASP A 275 -42.82 -8.21 12.95
C ASP A 275 -43.05 -8.25 14.46
N ARG A 276 -42.62 -9.35 15.07
CA ARG A 276 -42.66 -9.46 16.53
C ARG A 276 -41.35 -8.95 17.11
N LEU A 277 -41.45 -7.89 17.90
CA LEU A 277 -40.34 -7.36 18.67
C LEU A 277 -40.46 -7.81 20.12
N THR A 278 -39.35 -8.29 20.69
CA THR A 278 -39.29 -8.69 22.09
C THR A 278 -38.16 -7.97 22.80
N LEU A 279 -38.51 -7.03 23.67
CA LEU A 279 -37.56 -6.36 24.57
C LEU A 279 -37.38 -7.23 25.82
N THR A 280 -36.15 -7.61 26.13
CA THR A 280 -35.83 -8.51 27.23
C THR A 280 -34.84 -7.88 28.19
N ARG A 281 -35.16 -7.90 29.48
CA ARG A 281 -34.25 -7.56 30.59
C ARG A 281 -33.67 -8.85 31.15
N LEU A 282 -32.36 -8.95 31.19
CA LEU A 282 -31.59 -10.15 31.53
C LEU A 282 -30.69 -9.89 32.73
N ASP A 283 -30.53 -10.90 33.58
CA ASP A 283 -29.45 -10.91 34.56
C ASP A 283 -28.10 -11.00 33.82
N PRO A 284 -27.14 -10.09 34.05
CA PRO A 284 -25.93 -10.01 33.25
C PRO A 284 -24.94 -11.16 33.51
N GLN A 285 -25.09 -11.90 34.62
CA GLN A 285 -24.19 -13.01 34.98
C GLN A 285 -24.73 -14.35 34.51
N THR A 286 -26.02 -14.59 34.72
CA THR A 286 -26.70 -15.87 34.46
C THR A 286 -27.48 -15.88 33.16
N LEU A 287 -27.73 -14.71 32.57
CA LEU A 287 -28.57 -14.51 31.38
C LEU A 287 -30.02 -14.99 31.58
N ALA A 288 -30.45 -15.11 32.84
CA ALA A 288 -31.83 -15.40 33.15
C ALA A 288 -32.72 -14.22 32.71
N VAL A 289 -33.85 -14.54 32.06
CA VAL A 289 -34.85 -13.55 31.71
C VAL A 289 -35.51 -13.06 32.99
N LEU A 290 -35.27 -11.79 33.32
CA LEU A 290 -35.89 -11.11 34.46
C LEU A 290 -37.28 -10.62 34.06
N GLN A 291 -37.38 -9.97 32.90
CA GLN A 291 -38.62 -9.43 32.35
C GLN A 291 -38.55 -9.44 30.81
N ALA A 292 -39.71 -9.55 30.16
CA ALA A 292 -39.81 -9.46 28.72
C ALA A 292 -41.14 -8.82 28.31
N TRP A 293 -41.10 -8.00 27.27
CA TRP A 293 -42.26 -7.36 26.66
C TRP A 293 -42.26 -7.64 25.17
N THR A 294 -43.38 -8.12 24.66
CA THR A 294 -43.56 -8.45 23.26
C THR A 294 -44.62 -7.55 22.65
N PHE A 295 -44.31 -6.98 21.49
CA PHE A 295 -45.21 -6.15 20.72
C PHE A 295 -45.02 -6.39 19.22
N MET A 296 -46.01 -5.95 18.44
CA MET A 296 -46.02 -6.05 16.99
C MET A 296 -45.67 -4.68 16.39
N ASP A 297 -44.71 -4.65 15.47
CA ASP A 297 -44.29 -3.41 14.79
C ASP A 297 -43.68 -3.75 13.42
N HIS A 298 -44.14 -3.09 12.36
CA HIS A 298 -43.58 -3.20 11.02
C HIS A 298 -42.19 -2.54 10.88
N ARG A 299 -41.76 -1.74 11.87
CA ARG A 299 -40.47 -1.03 11.83
C ARG A 299 -39.36 -1.92 12.37
N VAL A 300 -38.19 -1.87 11.75
CA VAL A 300 -37.02 -2.70 12.12
C VAL A 300 -36.22 -2.00 13.22
N PRO A 301 -36.06 -2.57 14.42
CA PRO A 301 -35.21 -1.99 15.44
C PRO A 301 -33.75 -1.93 14.98
N ARG A 302 -33.07 -0.82 15.28
CA ARG A 302 -31.61 -0.69 15.21
C ARG A 302 -31.11 0.16 16.37
N GLY A 303 -30.33 -0.45 17.25
CA GLY A 303 -29.71 0.24 18.37
C GLY A 303 -30.65 0.43 19.55
N LEU A 304 -30.13 0.15 20.73
CA LEU A 304 -30.81 0.32 22.00
C LEU A 304 -29.83 1.02 22.94
N THR A 305 -30.28 1.96 23.76
CA THR A 305 -29.43 2.54 24.82
C THR A 305 -30.25 2.90 26.05
N TRP A 306 -29.56 3.15 27.16
CA TRP A 306 -30.13 3.52 28.45
C TRP A 306 -29.67 4.93 28.82
N ASP A 307 -30.61 5.83 29.11
CA ASP A 307 -30.29 7.22 29.46
C ASP A 307 -30.09 7.47 30.97
N GLY A 308 -30.17 6.42 31.79
CA GLY A 308 -30.21 6.53 33.26
C GLY A 308 -31.63 6.42 33.85
N THR A 309 -32.68 6.49 33.04
CA THR A 309 -34.09 6.44 33.47
C THR A 309 -35.00 5.71 32.49
N SER A 310 -34.69 5.73 31.20
CA SER A 310 -35.50 5.17 30.13
C SER A 310 -34.63 4.54 29.05
N LEU A 311 -35.24 3.60 28.33
CA LEU A 311 -34.62 3.02 27.15
C LEU A 311 -34.92 3.88 25.94
N TRP A 312 -33.98 3.90 25.01
CA TRP A 312 -34.12 4.53 23.71
C TRP A 312 -33.86 3.51 22.62
N LEU A 313 -34.82 3.39 21.71
CA LEU A 313 -34.79 2.46 20.60
C LEU A 313 -35.00 3.24 19.31
N TYR A 314 -34.14 3.02 18.32
CA TYR A 314 -34.43 3.51 16.97
C TYR A 314 -35.13 2.42 16.17
N LEU A 315 -36.19 2.81 15.46
CA LEU A 315 -37.06 1.97 14.66
C LEU A 315 -36.99 2.46 13.21
N GLU A 316 -36.35 1.67 12.36
CA GLU A 316 -36.19 1.93 10.95
C GLU A 316 -37.46 1.56 10.17
N ALA A 317 -38.02 2.57 9.54
CA ALA A 317 -38.93 2.47 8.40
C ALA A 317 -38.83 3.79 7.63
N HIS A 318 -39.74 4.06 6.69
CA HIS A 318 -39.85 5.36 6.04
C HIS A 318 -39.91 6.54 7.04
N GLU A 319 -40.40 6.30 8.25
CA GLU A 319 -40.62 7.29 9.30
C GLU A 319 -39.45 7.44 10.30
N ARG A 320 -38.38 6.65 10.20
CA ARG A 320 -37.10 6.78 10.96
C ARG A 320 -37.29 7.26 12.41
N LYS A 321 -37.95 6.45 13.23
CA LYS A 321 -38.44 6.88 14.54
C LYS A 321 -37.42 6.60 15.64
N LEU A 322 -37.13 7.60 16.46
CA LEU A 322 -36.47 7.43 17.74
C LEU A 322 -37.54 7.35 18.83
N VAL A 323 -37.58 6.26 19.59
CA VAL A 323 -38.63 5.97 20.56
C VAL A 323 -38.03 5.84 21.95
N ARG A 324 -38.59 6.59 22.91
CA ARG A 324 -38.31 6.45 24.33
C ARG A 324 -39.26 5.44 24.93
N ILE A 325 -38.76 4.44 25.63
CA ILE A 325 -39.51 3.33 26.21
C ILE A 325 -39.42 3.39 27.73
N ASP A 326 -40.56 3.23 28.40
CA ASP A 326 -40.62 3.03 29.85
C ASP A 326 -40.11 1.62 30.20
N PRO A 327 -39.01 1.49 30.97
CA PRO A 327 -38.42 0.19 31.28
C PRO A 327 -39.30 -0.66 32.21
N ALA A 328 -40.26 -0.09 32.94
CA ALA A 328 -41.14 -0.84 33.82
C ALA A 328 -42.31 -1.50 33.07
N THR A 329 -42.77 -0.86 31.99
CA THR A 329 -43.97 -1.29 31.26
C THR A 329 -43.68 -1.77 29.83
N GLY A 330 -42.49 -1.49 29.29
CA GLY A 330 -42.14 -1.74 27.90
C GLY A 330 -42.87 -0.84 26.90
N ALA A 331 -43.64 0.15 27.37
CA ALA A 331 -44.46 0.99 26.52
C ALA A 331 -43.70 2.21 25.97
N PRO A 332 -43.98 2.65 24.74
CA PRO A 332 -43.44 3.90 24.21
C PRO A 332 -44.03 5.10 24.98
N THR A 333 -43.16 6.02 25.38
CA THR A 333 -43.52 7.25 26.11
C THR A 333 -43.34 8.51 25.26
N ARG A 334 -42.46 8.45 24.26
CA ARG A 334 -42.20 9.56 23.34
C ARG A 334 -41.61 9.05 22.03
N GLU A 335 -41.94 9.71 20.93
CA GLU A 335 -41.34 9.44 19.62
C GLU A 335 -40.87 10.73 18.94
N PHE A 336 -39.79 10.61 18.17
CA PHE A 336 -39.26 11.66 17.31
C PHE A 336 -38.99 11.12 15.91
N LEU A 337 -39.15 11.97 14.90
CA LEU A 337 -38.74 11.68 13.52
C LEU A 337 -37.29 12.12 13.33
N LEU A 338 -36.41 11.21 12.94
CA LEU A 338 -35.02 11.53 12.60
C LEU A 338 -34.85 11.88 11.12
N ALA A 339 -33.82 12.69 10.85
CA ALA A 339 -33.47 13.13 9.51
C ALA A 339 -32.63 12.11 8.74
N GLU A 340 -31.96 11.18 9.42
CA GLU A 340 -31.05 10.18 8.85
C GLU A 340 -31.30 8.79 9.46
N THR A 341 -30.81 7.76 8.79
CA THR A 341 -30.84 6.37 9.30
C THR A 341 -29.72 6.12 10.30
N VAL A 342 -30.08 5.53 11.44
CA VAL A 342 -29.18 5.20 12.55
C VAL A 342 -28.98 3.68 12.61
N GLU A 343 -27.77 3.24 12.97
CA GLU A 343 -27.42 1.83 13.14
C GLU A 343 -27.36 1.43 14.63
N ALA A 344 -26.79 2.28 15.47
CA ALA A 344 -26.70 2.04 16.89
C ALA A 344 -26.81 3.35 17.71
N LEU A 345 -27.13 3.20 19.00
CA LEU A 345 -27.35 4.29 19.94
C LEU A 345 -26.47 4.08 21.18
N ALA A 346 -25.95 5.18 21.72
CA ALA A 346 -25.30 5.27 23.01
C ALA A 346 -25.76 6.54 23.75
N TRP A 347 -25.39 6.67 25.01
CA TRP A 347 -25.78 7.79 25.87
C TRP A 347 -24.57 8.40 26.57
N THR A 348 -24.39 9.71 26.44
CA THR A 348 -23.24 10.42 27.05
C THR A 348 -23.44 10.86 28.49
N GLY A 349 -24.61 10.59 29.07
CA GLY A 349 -25.06 11.23 30.31
C GLY A 349 -25.91 12.47 30.07
N THR A 350 -25.83 13.09 28.88
CA THR A 350 -26.58 14.32 28.55
C THR A 350 -27.24 14.29 27.17
N HIS A 351 -26.63 13.60 26.20
CA HIS A 351 -27.09 13.52 24.83
C HIS A 351 -27.11 12.06 24.37
N LEU A 352 -28.03 11.76 23.45
CA LEU A 352 -27.96 10.54 22.67
C LEU A 352 -26.86 10.69 21.63
N VAL A 353 -26.12 9.62 21.38
CA VAL A 353 -25.12 9.56 20.32
C VAL A 353 -25.44 8.38 19.43
N SER A 354 -25.44 8.61 18.13
CA SER A 354 -25.72 7.57 17.14
C SER A 354 -24.53 7.36 16.22
N SER A 355 -24.39 6.11 15.77
CA SER A 355 -23.65 5.79 14.56
C SER A 355 -24.66 5.82 13.39
N ALA A 356 -24.39 6.62 12.37
CA ALA A 356 -25.33 6.88 11.28
C ALA A 356 -24.68 6.71 9.91
N ASN A 357 -25.42 6.12 8.97
CA ASN A 357 -25.04 6.03 7.56
C ASN A 357 -25.76 7.15 6.80
N LYS A 358 -25.04 8.15 6.30
CA LYS A 358 -25.66 9.26 5.52
C LYS A 358 -25.71 8.94 4.03
N GLN A 359 -26.52 9.71 3.29
CA GLN A 359 -26.83 9.51 1.86
C GLN A 359 -25.63 9.34 0.90
N ARG A 360 -24.41 9.74 1.30
CA ARG A 360 -23.18 9.53 0.51
C ARG A 360 -22.45 8.23 0.83
N GLY A 361 -23.06 7.36 1.63
CA GLY A 361 -22.53 6.07 2.04
C GLY A 361 -21.51 6.12 3.16
N TRP A 362 -21.13 7.30 3.67
CA TRP A 362 -20.15 7.44 4.75
C TRP A 362 -20.79 7.33 6.14
N GLY A 363 -20.05 6.74 7.07
CA GLY A 363 -20.41 6.67 8.49
C GLY A 363 -20.11 7.97 9.23
N TYR A 364 -21.03 8.38 10.11
CA TYR A 364 -20.91 9.56 10.96
C TYR A 364 -21.29 9.22 12.40
N ILE A 365 -20.80 10.04 13.32
CA ILE A 365 -21.23 10.08 14.71
C ILE A 365 -22.14 11.30 14.85
N GLU A 366 -23.37 11.12 15.29
CA GLU A 366 -24.33 12.20 15.45
C GLU A 366 -24.78 12.31 16.90
N ARG A 367 -24.72 13.53 17.45
CA ARG A 367 -25.29 13.84 18.76
C ARG A 367 -26.71 14.32 18.58
N LEU A 368 -27.63 13.76 19.35
CA LEU A 368 -29.05 14.07 19.32
C LEU A 368 -29.49 14.64 20.67
N ASP A 369 -30.31 15.68 20.61
CA ASP A 369 -30.97 16.24 21.78
C ASP A 369 -32.12 15.31 22.21
N PRO A 370 -32.09 14.72 23.41
CA PRO A 370 -33.12 13.78 23.87
C PRO A 370 -34.49 14.46 24.09
N SER A 371 -34.54 15.78 24.22
CA SER A 371 -35.77 16.53 24.42
C SER A 371 -36.51 16.85 23.11
N THR A 372 -35.81 16.86 21.98
CA THR A 372 -36.37 17.22 20.67
C THR A 372 -36.19 16.15 19.58
N GLY A 373 -35.26 15.20 19.77
CA GLY A 373 -34.78 14.29 18.74
C GLY A 373 -33.94 14.96 17.65
N GLY A 374 -33.63 16.26 17.80
CA GLY A 374 -32.89 17.03 16.80
C GLY A 374 -31.38 16.77 16.83
N SER A 375 -30.74 16.86 15.67
CA SER A 375 -29.29 16.79 15.54
C SER A 375 -28.63 18.03 16.15
N VAL A 376 -27.71 17.82 17.09
CA VAL A 376 -26.92 18.87 17.77
C VAL A 376 -25.57 19.05 17.08
N SER A 377 -24.90 17.95 16.75
CA SER A 377 -23.61 17.97 16.07
C SER A 377 -23.37 16.69 15.31
N VAL A 378 -22.60 16.77 14.23
CA VAL A 378 -22.23 15.63 13.38
C VAL A 378 -20.72 15.63 13.20
N LEU A 379 -20.10 14.49 13.47
CA LEU A 379 -18.66 14.26 13.33
C LEU A 379 -18.42 13.13 12.32
N PRO A 380 -17.37 13.22 11.49
CA PRO A 380 -17.01 12.11 10.61
C PRO A 380 -16.52 10.91 11.44
N SER A 381 -16.91 9.70 11.03
CA SER A 381 -16.32 8.49 11.62
C SER A 381 -14.84 8.38 11.22
N PRO A 382 -13.90 8.05 12.14
CA PRO A 382 -12.49 7.85 11.80
C PRO A 382 -12.25 6.81 10.71
N PHE A 383 -13.14 5.81 10.56
CA PHE A 383 -13.10 4.79 9.50
C PHE A 383 -13.03 5.37 8.08
N ILE A 384 -13.46 6.62 7.87
CA ILE A 384 -13.33 7.34 6.60
C ILE A 384 -11.89 7.34 6.07
N GLN A 385 -10.90 7.38 6.98
CA GLN A 385 -9.48 7.37 6.65
C GLN A 385 -9.03 6.06 5.98
N ARG A 386 -9.80 4.98 6.19
CA ARG A 386 -9.57 3.65 5.64
C ARG A 386 -10.52 3.31 4.49
N SER A 387 -11.26 4.30 3.97
CA SER A 387 -12.35 4.10 3.00
C SER A 387 -13.45 3.14 3.48
N ALA A 388 -13.51 2.89 4.79
CA ALA A 388 -14.57 2.14 5.44
C ALA A 388 -15.71 3.10 5.77
N HIS A 389 -16.94 2.65 5.50
CA HIS A 389 -18.06 3.55 5.30
C HIS A 389 -19.36 3.03 5.92
N ARG A 390 -19.36 1.84 6.54
CA ARG A 390 -20.57 1.24 7.11
C ARG A 390 -20.51 1.26 8.63
N ALA A 391 -21.16 2.27 9.19
CA ALA A 391 -21.31 2.42 10.63
C ALA A 391 -21.87 1.13 11.26
N GLY A 392 -21.18 0.62 12.28
CA GLY A 392 -21.62 -0.51 13.10
C GLY A 392 -22.17 -0.06 14.46
N GLY A 393 -21.83 -0.83 15.49
CA GLY A 393 -22.13 -0.54 16.87
C GLY A 393 -21.47 0.74 17.40
N ILE A 394 -22.06 1.29 18.46
CA ILE A 394 -21.52 2.40 19.22
C ILE A 394 -21.70 2.09 20.71
N ALA A 395 -20.67 2.32 21.51
CA ALA A 395 -20.74 2.23 22.96
C ALA A 395 -20.09 3.47 23.57
N TYR A 396 -20.66 3.98 24.66
CA TYR A 396 -20.14 5.16 25.35
C TYR A 396 -19.85 4.87 26.81
N ARG A 397 -18.67 5.31 27.26
CA ARG A 397 -18.35 5.57 28.65
C ARG A 397 -17.72 6.96 28.74
N THR A 398 -17.64 7.53 29.94
CA THR A 398 -17.14 8.90 30.13
C THR A 398 -15.82 9.14 29.40
N GLY A 399 -15.81 10.09 28.47
CA GLY A 399 -14.65 10.48 27.68
C GLY A 399 -14.25 9.54 26.54
N GLU A 400 -14.99 8.45 26.31
CA GLU A 400 -14.68 7.47 25.26
C GLU A 400 -15.94 6.95 24.56
N THR A 401 -16.02 7.22 23.26
CA THR A 401 -16.98 6.59 22.37
C THR A 401 -16.27 5.55 21.52
N TRP A 402 -16.67 4.29 21.65
CA TRP A 402 -16.13 3.18 20.86
C TRP A 402 -17.08 2.91 19.68
N LEU A 403 -16.50 2.73 18.49
CA LEU A 403 -17.23 2.54 17.25
C LEU A 403 -16.68 1.33 16.52
N SER A 404 -17.56 0.57 15.88
CA SER A 404 -17.20 -0.46 14.92
C SER A 404 -17.64 -0.09 13.50
N ASP A 405 -17.08 -0.81 12.52
CA ASP A 405 -17.56 -0.85 11.14
C ASP A 405 -17.98 -2.29 10.81
N TRP A 406 -18.83 -2.47 9.80
CA TRP A 406 -19.31 -3.79 9.40
C TRP A 406 -18.26 -4.68 8.73
N TYR A 407 -17.14 -4.11 8.29
CA TYR A 407 -16.15 -4.83 7.48
C TYR A 407 -14.72 -4.70 8.00
N VAL A 408 -14.51 -3.92 9.07
CA VAL A 408 -13.18 -3.66 9.62
C VAL A 408 -13.11 -4.27 11.01
N ASP A 409 -12.08 -5.07 11.25
CA ASP A 409 -11.79 -5.76 12.52
C ASP A 409 -11.31 -4.81 13.65
N ASP A 410 -11.39 -3.50 13.43
CA ASP A 410 -10.94 -2.51 14.41
C ASP A 410 -12.15 -1.89 15.09
N LEU A 411 -12.05 -1.68 16.40
CA LEU A 411 -12.88 -0.76 17.16
C LEU A 411 -12.10 0.54 17.34
N VAL A 412 -12.64 1.65 16.85
CA VAL A 412 -12.01 2.97 17.04
C VAL A 412 -12.54 3.64 18.28
N ILE A 413 -11.68 4.36 18.98
CA ILE A 413 -11.99 5.10 20.20
C ILE A 413 -11.88 6.59 19.89
N VAL A 414 -12.96 7.32 20.11
CA VAL A 414 -12.97 8.79 20.01
C VAL A 414 -13.29 9.43 21.36
N ASP A 415 -12.69 10.60 21.61
CA ASP A 415 -13.06 11.43 22.76
C ASP A 415 -14.40 12.18 22.55
N ASP A 416 -14.80 12.97 23.54
CA ASP A 416 -16.04 13.76 23.49
C ASP A 416 -15.98 14.92 22.48
N GLU A 417 -14.80 15.27 21.98
CA GLU A 417 -14.58 16.25 20.92
C GLU A 417 -14.60 15.62 19.53
N GLY A 418 -14.56 14.29 19.44
CA GLY A 418 -14.51 13.54 18.18
C GLY A 418 -13.09 13.23 17.70
N THR A 419 -12.07 13.50 18.50
CA THR A 419 -10.68 13.15 18.20
C THR A 419 -10.52 11.64 18.27
N HIS A 420 -9.91 11.04 17.24
CA HIS A 420 -9.56 9.62 17.25
C HIS A 420 -8.34 9.39 18.15
N ILE A 421 -8.55 8.77 19.31
CA ILE A 421 -7.58 8.66 20.42
C ILE A 421 -7.08 7.24 20.68
N GLY A 422 -7.58 6.24 19.96
CA GLY A 422 -7.11 4.86 20.10
C GLY A 422 -7.84 3.89 19.19
N VAL A 423 -7.28 2.69 19.09
CA VAL A 423 -7.86 1.57 18.33
C VAL A 423 -7.68 0.29 19.13
N VAL A 424 -8.63 -0.62 19.00
CA VAL A 424 -8.59 -1.96 19.57
C VAL A 424 -8.91 -2.96 18.47
N ARG A 425 -8.06 -3.96 18.28
CA ARG A 425 -8.32 -5.04 17.32
C ARG A 425 -9.26 -6.06 17.92
N ASP A 426 -10.30 -6.42 17.18
CA ASP A 426 -11.23 -7.48 17.49
C ASP A 426 -11.80 -8.07 16.18
N ASP A 427 -11.60 -9.37 15.97
CA ASP A 427 -11.99 -10.04 14.72
C ASP A 427 -13.52 -10.19 14.55
N HIS A 428 -14.33 -9.66 15.46
CA HIS A 428 -15.79 -9.66 15.35
C HIS A 428 -16.31 -8.33 14.79
N HIS A 429 -17.15 -8.40 13.76
CA HIS A 429 -17.87 -7.24 13.25
C HIS A 429 -19.11 -6.97 14.10
N PHE A 430 -18.96 -6.17 15.17
CA PHE A 430 -20.08 -5.83 16.03
C PHE A 430 -21.05 -4.85 15.34
N HIS A 431 -22.33 -5.22 15.31
CA HIS A 431 -23.42 -4.36 14.85
C HIS A 431 -24.03 -3.56 16.00
N HIS A 432 -23.99 -4.11 17.22
CA HIS A 432 -24.47 -3.44 18.42
C HIS A 432 -23.46 -3.63 19.55
N MET A 433 -23.26 -2.59 20.35
CA MET A 433 -22.32 -2.61 21.47
C MET A 433 -22.87 -1.85 22.66
N ALA A 434 -22.49 -2.27 23.86
CA ALA A 434 -22.72 -1.52 25.09
C ALA A 434 -21.61 -1.81 26.09
N PHE A 435 -21.21 -0.81 26.89
CA PHE A 435 -20.37 -1.06 28.04
C PHE A 435 -21.17 -1.65 29.19
N MET A 436 -20.58 -2.63 29.86
CA MET A 436 -21.11 -3.26 31.05
C MET A 436 -20.01 -3.30 32.11
N GLY A 437 -19.84 -2.19 32.83
CA GLY A 437 -18.72 -2.00 33.76
C GLY A 437 -17.38 -1.93 33.03
N ASP A 438 -16.47 -2.83 33.36
CA ASP A 438 -15.16 -3.01 32.72
C ASP A 438 -15.20 -3.92 31.48
N ARG A 439 -16.40 -4.34 31.07
CA ARG A 439 -16.62 -5.20 29.90
C ARG A 439 -17.25 -4.43 28.76
N LEU A 440 -16.94 -4.88 27.55
CA LEU A 440 -17.68 -4.57 26.34
C LEU A 440 -18.61 -5.76 26.04
N VAL A 441 -19.89 -5.48 25.83
CA VAL A 441 -20.83 -6.44 25.26
C VAL A 441 -20.96 -6.11 23.78
N GLY A 442 -20.53 -7.02 22.92
CA GLY A 442 -20.63 -6.89 21.47
C GLY A 442 -21.62 -7.90 20.90
N VAL A 443 -22.42 -7.48 19.91
CA VAL A 443 -23.36 -8.34 19.19
C VAL A 443 -23.06 -8.32 17.70
N THR A 444 -22.78 -9.48 17.11
CA THR A 444 -22.53 -9.61 15.67
C THR A 444 -23.82 -9.65 14.86
N ARG A 445 -23.71 -9.55 13.53
CA ARG A 445 -24.85 -9.67 12.61
C ARG A 445 -25.61 -10.99 12.77
N GLU A 446 -24.90 -12.08 13.00
CA GLU A 446 -25.45 -13.42 13.24
C GLU A 446 -26.02 -13.58 14.65
N SER A 447 -26.14 -12.46 15.39
CA SER A 447 -26.66 -12.41 16.76
C SER A 447 -25.85 -13.27 17.73
N GLN A 448 -24.53 -13.38 17.50
CA GLN A 448 -23.61 -13.89 18.53
C GLN A 448 -23.32 -12.75 19.50
N VAL A 449 -23.52 -13.02 20.79
CA VAL A 449 -23.22 -12.08 21.87
C VAL A 449 -21.87 -12.45 22.47
N HIS A 450 -20.99 -11.47 22.58
CA HIS A 450 -19.64 -11.60 23.12
C HIS A 450 -19.49 -10.70 24.34
N LEU A 451 -19.03 -11.26 25.45
CA LEU A 451 -18.62 -10.51 26.63
C LEU A 451 -17.10 -10.49 26.68
N LEU A 452 -16.56 -9.28 26.55
CA LEU A 452 -15.13 -9.03 26.43
C LEU A 452 -14.68 -8.15 27.59
N ARG A 453 -13.71 -8.60 28.37
CA ARG A 453 -13.09 -7.75 29.38
C ARG A 453 -12.10 -6.80 28.74
N ILE A 454 -12.16 -5.53 29.15
CA ILE A 454 -11.30 -4.48 28.63
C ILE A 454 -10.07 -4.37 29.55
N GLU A 455 -8.89 -4.66 29.01
CA GLU A 455 -7.61 -4.49 29.70
C GLU A 455 -6.83 -3.32 29.12
N PRO A 456 -6.24 -2.43 29.94
CA PRO A 456 -5.38 -1.33 29.48
C PRO A 456 -3.98 -1.78 29.03
#